data_AF-A0A7X8VFS6-F1
#
_entry.id   AF-A0A7X8VFS6-F1
#
_cell.length_a   1.000
_cell.length_b   1.000
_cell.length_c   1.000
_cell.angle_alpha   90.00
_cell.angle_beta   90.00
_cell.angle_gamma   90.00
#
_symmetry.space_group_name_H-M   'P 1'
#
loop_
_entity.id
_entity.type
_entity.pdbx_description
1 polymer ?
#
loop_
_entity_poly.entity_id
_entity_poly.type
_entity_poly.pdbx_seq_one_letter_code
_entity_poly.pdbx_strand_id
1 'polypeptide(L)'
;MQFKMKILQPGTAFRRATSDVRRRHPLPYLQETALPEAQIRYLKRQLDDAMASKMTAQSIRPYARRLSRNQRIGLMTCFEHTDNPEMRRLIAALICDRPSWLLATHAWQTAQRLFPDPLMFNVLHWMIGRLNPDHGKLPAAISRELINLIAISPRPEDCLANLNDQLNKRIAVAEAADPEGATPKSNHVLDEFMERYRLNPKSELVTAVLGEFFWTCQPQWLEINQKLLFSVIHRLNPVRGGMLVGRIIQARGLPTQVRQVLLNRVASNFPVSGERHPIWRSVRPDLAQNFLRQYYSGIISRQCAVVLEKRDLLLGLVDNILDAMAITPEVMALRFDGFILLDNINYPERILYYTYPSARSLLMRGYDELDLANPPFPVSTLSELRRNSQPTEIVKLLFTPEELASTTRFLRQSLGHPGDTGRPTVQGWLKV
;
A
#
# COMPACT_ATOMS: atom_id res chain seq x y z
N MET A 1 -6.18 -62.87 -15.38
CA MET A 1 -5.49 -61.62 -15.76
C MET A 1 -6.27 -60.45 -15.18
N GLN A 2 -5.76 -59.81 -14.13
CA GLN A 2 -6.34 -58.62 -13.51
C GLN A 2 -5.27 -57.51 -13.52
N PHE A 3 -5.55 -56.41 -14.22
CA PHE A 3 -4.71 -55.22 -14.22
C PHE A 3 -5.02 -54.38 -12.97
N LYS A 4 -4.04 -54.25 -12.06
CA LYS A 4 -4.06 -53.28 -10.96
C LYS A 4 -3.57 -51.92 -11.45
N MET A 5 -4.45 -50.92 -11.46
CA MET A 5 -4.04 -49.50 -11.57
C MET A 5 -3.32 -49.09 -10.28
N LYS A 6 -2.04 -48.74 -10.39
CA LYS A 6 -1.31 -48.01 -9.35
C LYS A 6 -1.64 -46.52 -9.50
N ILE A 7 -2.40 -46.00 -8.54
CA ILE A 7 -2.54 -44.58 -8.29
C ILE A 7 -1.16 -44.06 -7.82
N LEU A 8 -0.51 -43.26 -8.66
CA LEU A 8 0.71 -42.53 -8.28
C LEU A 8 0.31 -41.34 -7.40
N GLN A 9 0.82 -41.32 -6.18
CA GLN A 9 0.73 -40.18 -5.27
C GLN A 9 1.41 -38.93 -5.87
N PRO A 10 0.92 -37.72 -5.58
CA PRO A 10 1.47 -36.47 -6.12
C PRO A 10 2.81 -36.14 -5.43
N GLY A 11 3.90 -36.67 -6.00
CA GLY A 11 5.26 -36.33 -5.63
C GLY A 11 5.70 -35.02 -6.27
N THR A 12 5.95 -33.99 -5.44
CA THR A 12 7.00 -32.95 -5.58
C THR A 12 7.11 -32.09 -6.86
N ALA A 13 6.33 -32.32 -7.92
CA ALA A 13 6.39 -31.56 -9.17
C ALA A 13 5.52 -30.28 -9.13
N PHE A 14 4.54 -30.21 -8.24
CA PHE A 14 3.59 -29.08 -8.18
C PHE A 14 4.10 -27.87 -7.36
N ARG A 15 5.12 -28.06 -6.50
CA ARG A 15 5.75 -26.97 -5.74
C ARG A 15 6.92 -26.28 -6.47
N ARG A 16 7.35 -26.80 -7.63
CA ARG A 16 8.34 -26.12 -8.49
C ARG A 16 7.70 -25.21 -9.54
N ALA A 17 6.46 -25.47 -9.96
CA ALA A 17 5.78 -24.67 -10.98
C ALA A 17 5.42 -23.24 -10.54
N THR A 18 5.27 -22.98 -9.25
CA THR A 18 4.96 -21.62 -8.74
C THR A 18 6.20 -20.82 -8.32
N SER A 19 7.37 -21.46 -8.17
CA SER A 19 8.64 -20.78 -7.91
C SER A 19 9.53 -20.62 -9.16
N ASP A 20 9.37 -21.47 -10.18
CA ASP A 20 10.17 -21.40 -11.42
C ASP A 20 9.67 -20.36 -12.44
N VAL A 21 8.41 -19.94 -12.38
CA VAL A 21 7.89 -18.87 -13.28
C VAL A 21 8.55 -17.52 -12.97
N ARG A 22 9.00 -17.29 -11.72
CA ARG A 22 9.78 -16.10 -11.36
C ARG A 22 11.27 -16.17 -11.73
N ARG A 23 11.78 -17.35 -12.10
CA ARG A 23 13.21 -17.56 -12.41
C ARG A 23 13.52 -17.74 -13.89
N ARG A 24 12.54 -18.09 -14.75
CA ARG A 24 12.80 -18.36 -16.18
C ARG A 24 12.54 -17.21 -17.14
N HIS A 25 11.91 -16.14 -16.69
CA HIS A 25 11.88 -14.87 -17.41
C HIS A 25 12.08 -13.73 -16.41
N PRO A 26 13.32 -13.24 -16.18
CA PRO A 26 13.40 -11.80 -15.99
C PRO A 26 12.71 -11.22 -17.21
N LEU A 27 11.57 -10.54 -17.05
CA LEU A 27 11.11 -9.60 -18.07
C LEU A 27 12.39 -8.88 -18.51
N PRO A 28 12.76 -8.91 -19.81
CA PRO A 28 13.96 -8.23 -20.25
C PRO A 28 13.62 -6.74 -20.25
N TYR A 29 13.45 -6.16 -19.05
CA TYR A 29 14.05 -4.88 -18.79
C TYR A 29 15.47 -5.08 -19.28
N LEU A 30 15.81 -4.44 -20.39
CA LEU A 30 17.20 -4.25 -20.80
C LEU A 30 17.98 -4.16 -19.50
N GLN A 31 18.82 -5.16 -19.20
CA GLN A 31 19.75 -5.06 -18.08
C GLN A 31 20.24 -3.64 -18.16
N GLU A 32 19.93 -2.86 -17.12
CA GLU A 32 20.36 -1.48 -17.05
C GLU A 32 21.85 -1.58 -17.26
N THR A 33 22.29 -1.31 -18.49
CA THR A 33 23.68 -1.07 -18.78
C THR A 33 23.85 0.36 -18.29
N ALA A 34 23.66 0.53 -16.97
CA ALA A 34 24.03 1.70 -16.24
C ALA A 34 25.50 1.82 -16.56
N LEU A 35 25.83 2.85 -17.32
CA LEU A 35 27.22 3.11 -17.65
C LEU A 35 27.97 3.22 -16.34
N PRO A 36 29.20 2.70 -16.26
CA PRO A 36 30.03 2.88 -15.08
C PRO A 36 30.00 4.34 -14.63
N GLU A 37 29.86 4.61 -13.33
CA GLU A 37 29.72 5.97 -12.82
C GLU A 37 30.83 6.92 -13.30
N ALA A 38 32.04 6.38 -13.53
CA ALA A 38 33.15 7.11 -14.12
C ALA A 38 32.83 7.65 -15.53
N GLN A 39 32.15 6.87 -16.37
CA GLN A 39 31.74 7.29 -17.71
C GLN A 39 30.61 8.32 -17.65
N ILE A 40 29.68 8.19 -16.70
CA ILE A 40 28.62 9.20 -16.48
C ILE A 40 29.25 10.53 -16.04
N ARG A 41 30.19 10.50 -15.08
CA ARG A 41 30.91 11.69 -14.63
C ARG A 41 31.71 12.35 -15.75
N TYR A 42 32.38 11.56 -16.57
CA TYR A 42 33.11 12.07 -17.74
C TYR A 42 32.16 12.73 -18.74
N LEU A 43 31.03 12.08 -19.07
CA LEU A 43 30.03 12.64 -19.97
C LEU A 43 29.41 13.93 -19.43
N LYS A 44 29.13 14.00 -18.12
CA LYS A 44 28.66 15.24 -17.47
C LYS A 44 29.64 16.39 -17.67
N ARG A 45 30.95 16.18 -17.43
CA ARG A 45 31.97 17.20 -17.68
C ARG A 45 31.99 17.66 -19.14
N GLN A 46 31.91 16.72 -20.09
CA GLN A 46 31.87 17.09 -21.51
C GLN A 46 30.62 17.92 -21.86
N LEU A 47 29.48 17.64 -21.22
CA LEU A 47 28.26 18.41 -21.39
C LEU A 47 28.37 19.80 -20.75
N ASP A 48 29.01 19.91 -19.59
CA ASP A 48 29.28 21.20 -18.93
C ASP A 48 30.18 22.10 -19.81
N ASP A 49 31.24 21.53 -20.40
CA ASP A 49 32.11 22.23 -21.35
C ASP A 49 31.34 22.66 -22.62
N ALA A 50 30.45 21.80 -23.11
CA ALA A 50 29.57 22.09 -24.24
C ALA A 50 28.58 23.24 -23.94
N MET A 51 28.06 23.32 -22.72
CA MET A 51 27.23 24.45 -22.29
C MET A 51 28.04 25.74 -22.14
N ALA A 52 29.21 25.66 -21.50
CA ALA A 52 30.09 26.82 -21.29
C ALA A 52 30.53 27.46 -22.62
N SER A 53 30.75 26.64 -23.65
CA SER A 53 31.08 27.09 -25.01
C SER A 53 29.89 27.64 -25.81
N LYS A 54 28.68 27.69 -25.23
CA LYS A 54 27.44 28.14 -25.87
C LYS A 54 27.20 27.45 -27.23
N MET A 55 27.25 26.12 -27.22
CA MET A 55 27.03 25.32 -28.44
C MET A 55 25.78 25.77 -29.22
N THR A 56 26.00 26.17 -30.48
CA THR A 56 24.92 26.54 -31.40
C THR A 56 24.30 25.30 -32.05
N ALA A 57 23.09 25.44 -32.62
CA ALA A 57 22.44 24.37 -33.37
C ALA A 57 23.32 23.74 -34.47
N GLN A 58 24.19 24.53 -35.10
CA GLN A 58 25.14 24.07 -36.13
C GLN A 58 26.24 23.17 -35.55
N SER A 59 26.64 23.38 -34.29
CA SER A 59 27.68 22.60 -33.61
C SER A 59 27.16 21.31 -32.95
N ILE A 60 25.85 21.23 -32.66
CA ILE A 60 25.19 20.08 -32.03
C ILE A 60 25.35 18.81 -32.88
N ARG A 61 25.10 18.90 -34.19
CA ARG A 61 25.12 17.75 -35.09
C ARG A 61 26.51 17.11 -35.23
N PRO A 62 27.60 17.85 -35.50
CA PRO A 62 28.96 17.29 -35.47
C PRO A 62 29.30 16.63 -34.13
N TYR A 63 28.91 17.24 -33.01
CA TYR A 63 29.17 16.71 -31.67
C TYR A 63 28.41 15.41 -31.41
N ALA A 64 27.09 15.37 -31.66
CA ALA A 64 26.26 14.18 -31.50
C ALA A 64 26.76 12.98 -32.33
N ARG A 65 27.32 13.25 -33.51
CA ARG A 65 27.92 12.22 -34.37
C ARG A 65 29.20 11.61 -33.80
N ARG A 66 29.97 12.35 -33.01
CA ARG A 66 31.20 11.87 -32.32
C ARG A 66 30.89 11.02 -31.09
N LEU A 67 29.72 11.18 -30.49
CA LEU A 67 29.31 10.37 -29.34
C LEU A 67 29.20 8.88 -29.74
N SER A 68 29.85 8.04 -28.96
CA SER A 68 29.71 6.59 -29.04
C SER A 68 28.28 6.17 -28.68
N ARG A 69 27.91 4.94 -29.06
CA ARG A 69 26.62 4.34 -28.71
C ARG A 69 26.36 4.39 -27.20
N ASN A 70 27.37 4.06 -26.40
CA ASN A 70 27.30 4.06 -24.95
C ASN A 70 27.12 5.47 -24.39
N GLN A 71 27.89 6.45 -24.88
CA GLN A 71 27.71 7.85 -24.46
C GLN A 71 26.31 8.39 -24.78
N ARG A 72 25.72 8.01 -25.92
CA ARG A 72 24.34 8.40 -26.25
C ARG A 72 23.30 7.78 -25.32
N ILE A 73 23.49 6.54 -24.87
CA ILE A 73 22.64 5.96 -23.83
C ILE A 73 22.82 6.74 -22.52
N GLY A 74 24.07 7.12 -22.20
CA GLY A 74 24.40 7.89 -20.99
C GLY A 74 23.80 9.29 -20.95
N LEU A 75 23.47 9.86 -22.11
CA LEU A 75 22.71 11.10 -22.18
C LEU A 75 21.35 10.97 -21.49
N MET A 76 20.67 9.81 -21.56
CA MET A 76 19.40 9.59 -20.87
C MET A 76 19.56 9.65 -19.35
N THR A 77 20.61 9.02 -18.83
CA THR A 77 20.93 9.09 -17.40
C THR A 77 21.31 10.51 -16.98
N CYS A 78 22.05 11.24 -17.81
CA CYS A 78 22.38 12.65 -17.53
C CYS A 78 21.12 13.53 -17.54
N PHE A 79 20.20 13.27 -18.47
CA PHE A 79 18.92 13.98 -18.57
C PHE A 79 18.04 13.78 -17.32
N GLU A 80 18.04 12.57 -16.77
CA GLU A 80 17.30 12.21 -15.55
C GLU A 80 17.87 12.86 -14.27
N HIS A 81 19.18 13.09 -14.21
CA HIS A 81 19.88 13.58 -13.01
C HIS A 81 20.33 15.04 -13.12
N THR A 82 19.74 15.84 -14.02
CA THR A 82 20.09 17.25 -14.17
C THR A 82 18.86 18.13 -14.01
N ASP A 83 18.95 19.07 -13.06
CA ASP A 83 17.90 20.06 -12.84
C ASP A 83 18.06 21.30 -13.72
N ASN A 84 19.17 21.43 -14.46
CA ASN A 84 19.44 22.58 -15.31
C ASN A 84 18.60 22.51 -16.61
N PRO A 85 17.64 23.42 -16.84
CA PRO A 85 16.75 23.37 -18.00
C PRO A 85 17.47 23.50 -19.35
N GLU A 86 18.55 24.29 -19.41
CA GLU A 86 19.36 24.46 -20.62
C GLU A 86 20.14 23.18 -20.95
N MET A 87 20.69 22.54 -19.91
CA MET A 87 21.35 21.24 -20.05
C MET A 87 20.38 20.19 -20.57
N ARG A 88 19.16 20.13 -20.03
CA ARG A 88 18.12 19.19 -20.50
C ARG A 88 17.78 19.41 -21.97
N ARG A 89 17.70 20.67 -22.42
CA ARG A 89 17.46 21.02 -23.83
C ARG A 89 18.63 20.64 -24.74
N LEU A 90 19.87 20.87 -24.31
CA LEU A 90 21.06 20.43 -25.03
C LEU A 90 21.08 18.91 -25.19
N ILE A 91 20.87 18.18 -24.09
CA ILE A 91 20.82 16.72 -24.10
C ILE A 91 19.69 16.21 -25.02
N ALA A 92 18.51 16.81 -24.95
CA ALA A 92 17.40 16.49 -25.85
C ALA A 92 17.78 16.67 -27.33
N ALA A 93 18.43 17.78 -27.68
CA ALA A 93 18.90 18.04 -29.04
C ALA A 93 19.95 17.01 -29.50
N LEU A 94 20.87 16.61 -28.61
CA LEU A 94 21.88 15.60 -28.89
C LEU A 94 21.28 14.19 -29.10
N ILE A 95 20.27 13.82 -28.31
CA ILE A 95 19.54 12.56 -28.46
C ILE A 95 18.78 12.53 -29.80
N CYS A 96 18.14 13.63 -30.17
CA CYS A 96 17.34 13.72 -31.39
C CYS A 96 18.18 13.72 -32.68
N ASP A 97 19.47 14.11 -32.68
CA ASP A 97 20.23 14.16 -33.94
C ASP A 97 20.37 12.80 -34.65
N ARG A 98 20.42 11.70 -33.88
CA ARG A 98 20.61 10.35 -34.40
C ARG A 98 19.69 9.33 -33.72
N PRO A 99 18.38 9.35 -34.06
CA PRO A 99 17.42 8.43 -33.44
C PRO A 99 17.75 7.00 -33.83
N SER A 100 17.51 6.08 -32.91
CA SER A 100 17.59 4.63 -33.14
C SER A 100 16.59 3.93 -32.24
N TRP A 101 16.15 2.74 -32.64
CA TRP A 101 15.22 1.96 -31.82
C TRP A 101 15.76 1.66 -30.42
N LEU A 102 17.07 1.46 -30.28
CA LEU A 102 17.69 1.28 -28.97
C LEU A 102 17.54 2.53 -28.09
N LEU A 103 17.85 3.71 -28.63
CA LEU A 103 17.68 4.96 -27.90
C LEU A 103 16.21 5.22 -27.59
N ALA A 104 15.29 4.84 -28.47
CA ALA A 104 13.85 4.95 -28.22
C ALA A 104 13.40 4.05 -27.06
N THR A 105 13.95 2.83 -26.92
CA THR A 105 13.67 1.99 -25.74
C THR A 105 14.13 2.65 -24.44
N HIS A 106 15.34 3.23 -24.42
CA HIS A 106 15.83 3.95 -23.23
C HIS A 106 15.06 5.25 -22.97
N ALA A 107 14.68 5.97 -24.02
CA ALA A 107 13.84 7.15 -23.92
C ALA A 107 12.47 6.81 -23.32
N TRP A 108 11.87 5.68 -23.70
CA TRP A 108 10.63 5.20 -23.10
C TRP A 108 10.78 4.90 -21.61
N GLN A 109 11.83 4.18 -21.22
CA GLN A 109 12.11 3.91 -19.80
C GLN A 109 12.31 5.19 -18.99
N THR A 110 13.04 6.16 -19.57
CA THR A 110 13.32 7.45 -18.93
C THR A 110 12.04 8.29 -18.82
N ALA A 111 11.21 8.33 -19.86
CA ALA A 111 9.92 9.00 -19.85
C ALA A 111 8.95 8.40 -18.82
N GLN A 112 8.97 7.08 -18.62
CA GLN A 112 8.19 6.42 -17.57
C GLN A 112 8.63 6.86 -16.17
N ARG A 113 9.94 6.95 -15.91
CA ARG A 113 10.51 7.36 -14.61
C ARG A 113 10.27 8.83 -14.32
N LEU A 114 10.42 9.70 -15.33
CA LEU A 114 10.27 11.14 -15.19
C LEU A 114 8.82 11.63 -15.39
N PHE A 115 7.84 10.75 -15.51
CA PHE A 115 6.47 11.14 -15.81
C PHE A 115 5.90 12.10 -14.72
N PRO A 116 5.21 13.20 -15.07
CA PRO A 116 4.87 13.69 -16.40
C PRO A 116 5.86 14.76 -16.93
N ASP A 117 7.05 14.36 -17.38
CA ASP A 117 7.99 15.30 -17.99
C ASP A 117 7.71 15.54 -19.49
N PRO A 118 7.27 16.76 -19.89
CA PRO A 118 6.89 17.03 -21.27
C PRO A 118 8.08 17.04 -22.23
N LEU A 119 9.28 17.42 -21.77
CA LEU A 119 10.45 17.49 -22.64
C LEU A 119 10.92 16.09 -23.05
N MET A 120 11.04 15.17 -22.09
CA MET A 120 11.39 13.78 -22.36
C MET A 120 10.34 13.09 -23.24
N PHE A 121 9.05 13.36 -22.96
CA PHE A 121 7.97 12.79 -23.75
C PHE A 121 7.99 13.30 -25.20
N ASN A 122 8.25 14.59 -25.41
CA ASN A 122 8.42 15.18 -26.75
C ASN A 122 9.62 14.59 -27.50
N VAL A 123 10.75 14.36 -26.81
CA VAL A 123 11.92 13.68 -27.39
C VAL A 123 11.54 12.28 -27.85
N LEU A 124 10.86 11.50 -27.00
CA LEU A 124 10.41 10.16 -27.34
C LEU A 124 9.42 10.15 -28.53
N HIS A 125 8.42 11.03 -28.50
CA HIS A 125 7.43 11.21 -29.57
C HIS A 125 8.12 11.52 -30.90
N TRP A 126 9.03 12.50 -30.89
CA TRP A 126 9.80 12.89 -32.06
C TRP A 126 10.66 11.74 -32.60
N MET A 127 11.32 10.99 -31.72
CA MET A 127 12.14 9.85 -32.11
C MET A 127 11.30 8.78 -32.79
N ILE A 128 10.13 8.45 -32.24
CA ILE A 128 9.22 7.46 -32.84
C ILE A 128 8.68 7.96 -34.18
N GLY A 129 8.32 9.24 -34.30
CA GLY A 129 7.89 9.82 -35.59
C GLY A 129 8.96 9.77 -36.68
N ARG A 130 10.25 9.74 -36.31
CA ARG A 130 11.37 9.58 -37.25
C ARG A 130 11.72 8.13 -37.56
N LEU A 131 11.43 7.22 -36.65
CA LEU A 131 11.73 5.80 -36.80
C LEU A 131 10.53 5.12 -37.48
N ASN A 132 10.62 4.91 -38.79
CA ASN A 132 9.53 4.27 -39.54
C ASN A 132 9.37 2.79 -39.12
N PRO A 133 8.21 2.39 -38.54
CA PRO A 133 7.98 1.02 -38.07
C PRO A 133 7.76 0.01 -39.21
N ASP A 134 7.40 0.45 -40.41
CA ASP A 134 7.13 -0.40 -41.58
C ASP A 134 8.39 -0.74 -42.37
N HIS A 135 9.50 -0.05 -42.10
CA HIS A 135 10.77 -0.22 -42.81
C HIS A 135 11.91 -0.72 -41.93
N GLY A 136 11.66 -1.03 -40.65
CA GLY A 136 12.67 -1.48 -39.70
C GLY A 136 12.28 -2.77 -38.97
N LYS A 137 13.26 -3.63 -38.69
CA LYS A 137 13.07 -4.71 -37.71
C LYS A 137 12.96 -4.11 -36.32
N LEU A 138 11.77 -4.20 -35.73
CA LEU A 138 11.52 -3.78 -34.35
C LEU A 138 12.28 -4.69 -33.38
N PRO A 139 12.97 -4.13 -32.36
CA PRO A 139 13.51 -4.94 -31.28
C PRO A 139 12.38 -5.66 -30.52
N ALA A 140 12.66 -6.85 -29.97
CA ALA A 140 11.70 -7.57 -29.12
C ALA A 140 11.21 -6.75 -27.90
N ALA A 141 11.99 -5.75 -27.50
CA ALA A 141 11.67 -4.82 -26.42
C ALA A 141 10.68 -3.71 -26.80
N ILE A 142 10.27 -3.58 -28.07
CA ILE A 142 9.31 -2.57 -28.53
C ILE A 142 8.17 -3.27 -29.29
N SER A 143 6.93 -3.11 -28.82
CA SER A 143 5.73 -3.56 -29.51
C SER A 143 5.20 -2.50 -30.47
N ARG A 144 4.47 -2.93 -31.52
CA ARG A 144 3.79 -1.99 -32.44
C ARG A 144 2.73 -1.16 -31.70
N GLU A 145 2.08 -1.75 -30.70
CA GLU A 145 1.10 -1.07 -29.87
C GLU A 145 1.70 0.06 -29.03
N LEU A 146 2.90 -0.14 -28.48
CA LEU A 146 3.62 0.93 -27.79
C LEU A 146 3.97 2.07 -28.75
N ILE A 147 4.45 1.74 -29.96
CA ILE A 147 4.76 2.73 -31.00
C ILE A 147 3.51 3.54 -31.35
N ASN A 148 2.38 2.86 -31.61
CA ASN A 148 1.12 3.50 -31.95
C ASN A 148 0.62 4.38 -30.80
N LEU A 149 0.69 3.89 -29.56
CA LEU A 149 0.31 4.66 -28.37
C LEU A 149 1.09 5.97 -28.29
N ILE A 150 2.41 5.92 -28.44
CA ILE A 150 3.23 7.12 -28.34
C ILE A 150 2.99 8.03 -29.54
N ALA A 151 2.85 7.49 -30.76
CA ALA A 151 2.61 8.29 -31.96
C ALA A 151 1.33 9.13 -31.87
N ILE A 152 0.25 8.57 -31.28
CA ILE A 152 -1.05 9.27 -31.14
C ILE A 152 -1.16 10.09 -29.86
N SER A 153 -0.19 10.02 -28.94
CA SER A 153 -0.19 10.74 -27.67
C SER A 153 0.82 11.89 -27.75
N PRO A 154 0.43 13.09 -28.23
CA PRO A 154 1.37 14.20 -28.35
C PRO A 154 1.81 14.75 -26.99
N ARG A 155 1.10 14.43 -25.91
CA ARG A 155 1.39 14.90 -24.55
C ARG A 155 1.42 13.74 -23.53
N PRO A 156 2.15 13.89 -22.41
CA PRO A 156 2.15 12.90 -21.33
C PRO A 156 0.75 12.57 -20.81
N GLU A 157 -0.12 13.57 -20.69
CA GLU A 157 -1.48 13.41 -20.18
C GLU A 157 -2.34 12.55 -21.12
N ASP A 158 -2.19 12.74 -22.44
CA ASP A 158 -2.88 11.94 -23.46
C ASP A 158 -2.42 10.48 -23.41
N CYS A 159 -1.13 10.26 -23.15
CA CYS A 159 -0.57 8.91 -22.97
C CYS A 159 -1.18 8.22 -21.75
N LEU A 160 -1.27 8.91 -20.61
CA LEU A 160 -1.90 8.40 -19.41
C LEU A 160 -3.39 8.08 -19.65
N ALA A 161 -4.12 9.00 -20.29
CA ALA A 161 -5.53 8.81 -20.61
C ALA A 161 -5.74 7.59 -21.53
N ASN A 162 -4.93 7.47 -22.59
CA ASN A 162 -4.98 6.33 -23.51
C ASN A 162 -4.62 5.01 -22.82
N LEU A 163 -3.59 4.98 -21.97
CA LEU A 163 -3.24 3.78 -21.20
C LEU A 163 -4.37 3.35 -20.27
N ASN A 164 -5.00 4.29 -19.57
CA ASN A 164 -6.14 4.01 -18.70
C ASN A 164 -7.36 3.51 -19.49
N ASP A 165 -7.67 4.11 -20.64
CA ASP A 165 -8.75 3.65 -21.52
C ASP A 165 -8.50 2.20 -22.01
N GLN A 166 -7.28 1.90 -22.46
CA GLN A 166 -6.90 0.55 -22.90
C GLN A 166 -6.95 -0.47 -21.76
N LEU A 167 -6.51 -0.08 -20.56
CA LEU A 167 -6.59 -0.91 -19.37
C LEU A 167 -8.06 -1.22 -19.02
N ASN A 168 -8.90 -0.19 -18.94
CA ASN A 168 -10.32 -0.32 -18.62
C ASN A 168 -11.06 -1.18 -19.66
N LYS A 169 -10.76 -1.03 -20.96
CA LYS A 169 -11.31 -1.90 -22.02
C LYS A 169 -10.95 -3.37 -21.80
N ARG A 170 -9.71 -3.67 -21.44
CA ARG A 170 -9.27 -5.05 -21.16
C ARG A 170 -9.94 -5.64 -19.93
N ILE A 171 -10.12 -4.83 -18.90
CA ILE A 171 -10.84 -5.22 -17.70
C ILE A 171 -12.30 -5.55 -18.05
N ALA A 172 -12.97 -4.70 -18.80
CA ALA A 172 -14.35 -4.93 -19.22
C ALA A 172 -14.50 -6.23 -20.05
N VAL A 173 -13.55 -6.52 -20.95
CA VAL A 173 -13.53 -7.79 -21.71
C VAL A 173 -13.32 -8.98 -20.79
N ALA A 174 -12.41 -8.88 -19.81
CA ALA A 174 -12.16 -9.96 -18.86
C ALA A 174 -13.37 -10.20 -17.93
N GLU A 175 -14.07 -9.15 -17.51
CA GLU A 175 -15.30 -9.25 -16.72
C GLU A 175 -16.45 -9.87 -17.53
N ALA A 176 -16.58 -9.54 -18.81
CA ALA A 176 -17.61 -10.12 -19.68
C ALA A 176 -17.38 -11.60 -20.00
N ALA A 177 -16.11 -12.06 -19.98
CA ALA A 177 -15.75 -13.44 -20.28
C ALA A 177 -15.97 -14.43 -19.12
N ASP A 178 -16.27 -13.93 -17.91
CA ASP A 178 -16.51 -14.74 -16.71
C ASP A 178 -17.72 -14.21 -15.90
N PRO A 179 -18.95 -14.40 -16.42
CA PRO A 179 -20.17 -13.85 -15.81
C PRO A 179 -20.59 -14.55 -14.51
N GLU A 180 -20.06 -15.74 -14.19
CA GLU A 180 -20.44 -16.53 -13.01
C GLU A 180 -19.61 -16.19 -11.75
N GLY A 181 -18.70 -15.21 -11.82
CA GLY A 181 -17.98 -14.70 -10.65
C GLY A 181 -16.95 -15.68 -10.07
N ALA A 182 -16.47 -16.63 -10.87
CA ALA A 182 -15.51 -17.65 -10.47
C ALA A 182 -14.08 -17.08 -10.39
N THR A 183 -13.83 -16.13 -9.49
CA THR A 183 -12.52 -15.48 -9.22
C THR A 183 -11.83 -14.99 -10.50
N PRO A 184 -11.86 -13.68 -10.78
CA PRO A 184 -11.26 -13.19 -12.01
C PRO A 184 -9.80 -13.66 -12.09
N LYS A 185 -9.41 -14.22 -13.23
CA LYS A 185 -8.00 -14.34 -13.67
C LYS A 185 -7.36 -12.93 -13.88
N SER A 186 -7.75 -11.95 -13.06
CA SER A 186 -7.50 -10.51 -13.14
C SER A 186 -6.03 -10.13 -13.01
N ASN A 187 -5.25 -10.87 -12.24
CA ASN A 187 -3.80 -10.65 -12.15
C ASN A 187 -3.15 -10.82 -13.55
N HIS A 188 -3.62 -11.78 -14.35
CA HIS A 188 -3.12 -11.96 -15.71
C HIS A 188 -3.43 -10.76 -16.61
N VAL A 189 -4.58 -10.09 -16.43
CA VAL A 189 -4.93 -8.91 -17.24
C VAL A 189 -3.97 -7.76 -17.00
N LEU A 190 -3.65 -7.48 -15.72
CA LEU A 190 -2.68 -6.44 -15.38
C LEU A 190 -1.26 -6.84 -15.85
N ASP A 191 -0.84 -8.08 -15.63
CA ASP A 191 0.47 -8.56 -16.04
C ASP A 191 0.64 -8.49 -17.58
N GLU A 192 -0.35 -8.95 -18.34
CA GLU A 192 -0.37 -8.86 -19.81
C GLU A 192 -0.36 -7.40 -20.29
N PHE A 193 -1.12 -6.52 -19.63
CA PHE A 193 -1.14 -5.10 -19.96
C PHE A 193 0.24 -4.46 -19.73
N MET A 194 0.85 -4.72 -18.58
CA MET A 194 2.19 -4.25 -18.22
C MET A 194 3.24 -4.77 -19.20
N GLU A 195 3.15 -6.03 -19.60
CA GLU A 195 4.05 -6.63 -20.57
C GLU A 195 3.87 -6.03 -21.97
N ARG A 196 2.63 -5.87 -22.44
CA ARG A 196 2.30 -5.37 -23.77
C ARG A 196 2.84 -3.96 -24.03
N TYR A 197 2.78 -3.09 -23.03
CA TYR A 197 3.28 -1.71 -23.10
C TYR A 197 4.68 -1.53 -22.48
N ARG A 198 5.32 -2.64 -22.05
CA ARG A 198 6.68 -2.64 -21.44
C ARG A 198 6.78 -1.63 -20.29
N LEU A 199 5.79 -1.67 -19.42
CA LEU A 199 5.65 -0.78 -18.30
C LEU A 199 6.55 -1.23 -17.14
N ASN A 200 7.30 -0.30 -16.54
CA ASN A 200 8.11 -0.57 -15.35
C ASN A 200 7.26 -0.41 -14.08
N PRO A 201 7.02 -1.49 -13.30
CA PRO A 201 6.19 -1.46 -12.09
C PRO A 201 6.57 -0.39 -11.08
N LYS A 202 7.85 0.01 -11.06
CA LYS A 202 8.42 1.00 -10.15
C LYS A 202 8.37 2.44 -10.66
N SER A 203 7.96 2.66 -11.90
CA SER A 203 7.97 3.99 -12.52
C SER A 203 6.81 4.90 -12.05
N GLU A 204 7.00 6.20 -12.23
CA GLU A 204 5.98 7.22 -11.96
C GLU A 204 4.77 7.07 -12.89
N LEU A 205 5.00 6.79 -14.19
CA LEU A 205 3.91 6.54 -15.14
C LEU A 205 3.01 5.40 -14.67
N VAL A 206 3.59 4.28 -14.23
CA VAL A 206 2.81 3.13 -13.76
C VAL A 206 2.09 3.43 -12.47
N THR A 207 2.72 4.18 -11.56
CA THR A 207 2.06 4.65 -10.34
C THR A 207 0.83 5.51 -10.68
N ALA A 208 0.94 6.37 -11.71
CA ALA A 208 -0.19 7.16 -12.20
C ALA A 208 -1.29 6.30 -12.85
N VAL A 209 -0.94 5.42 -13.80
CA VAL A 209 -1.89 4.52 -14.48
C VAL A 209 -2.65 3.65 -13.48
N LEU A 210 -1.92 2.98 -12.58
CA LEU A 210 -2.53 2.11 -11.58
C LEU A 210 -3.32 2.92 -10.53
N GLY A 211 -2.86 4.13 -10.20
CA GLY A 211 -3.58 5.03 -9.30
C GLY A 211 -4.95 5.41 -9.86
N GLU A 212 -5.02 5.80 -11.13
CA GLU A 212 -6.28 6.10 -11.82
C GLU A 212 -7.16 4.84 -11.96
N PHE A 213 -6.56 3.71 -12.32
CA PHE A 213 -7.28 2.43 -12.37
C PHE A 213 -7.92 2.08 -11.03
N PHE A 214 -7.16 2.09 -9.93
CA PHE A 214 -7.70 1.77 -8.60
C PHE A 214 -8.72 2.80 -8.11
N TRP A 215 -8.66 4.02 -8.64
CA TRP A 215 -9.65 5.04 -8.36
C TRP A 215 -11.00 4.75 -9.03
N THR A 216 -11.01 4.15 -10.23
CA THR A 216 -12.24 3.93 -11.02
C THR A 216 -12.73 2.48 -11.04
N CYS A 217 -11.92 1.50 -10.64
CA CYS A 217 -12.24 0.07 -10.77
C CYS A 217 -13.37 -0.40 -9.84
N GLN A 218 -14.01 -1.51 -10.18
CA GLN A 218 -14.98 -2.12 -9.28
C GLN A 218 -14.32 -2.57 -7.96
N PRO A 219 -15.01 -2.51 -6.81
CA PRO A 219 -14.43 -2.82 -5.49
C PRO A 219 -13.71 -4.16 -5.38
N GLN A 220 -14.17 -5.19 -6.09
CA GLN A 220 -13.54 -6.51 -6.15
C GLN A 220 -12.07 -6.47 -6.62
N TRP A 221 -11.72 -5.54 -7.50
CA TRP A 221 -10.34 -5.37 -7.97
C TRP A 221 -9.39 -4.88 -6.89
N LEU A 222 -9.89 -4.13 -5.88
CA LEU A 222 -9.10 -3.67 -4.74
C LEU A 222 -8.64 -4.85 -3.89
N GLU A 223 -9.51 -5.85 -3.70
CA GLU A 223 -9.17 -7.08 -2.98
C GLU A 223 -8.15 -7.89 -3.75
N ILE A 224 -8.45 -8.24 -5.01
CA ILE A 224 -7.64 -9.18 -5.78
C ILE A 224 -6.21 -8.64 -5.94
N ASN A 225 -6.09 -7.34 -6.16
CA ASN A 225 -4.82 -6.65 -6.39
C ASN A 225 -4.30 -5.92 -5.16
N GLN A 226 -4.74 -6.29 -3.94
CA GLN A 226 -4.35 -5.63 -2.70
C GLN A 226 -2.83 -5.40 -2.56
N LYS A 227 -1.98 -6.38 -2.94
CA LYS A 227 -0.52 -6.21 -2.88
C LYS A 227 -0.02 -5.09 -3.78
N LEU A 228 -0.56 -5.01 -5.00
CA LEU A 228 -0.20 -3.98 -5.98
C LEU A 228 -0.75 -2.63 -5.54
N LEU A 229 -2.03 -2.58 -5.12
CA LEU A 229 -2.70 -1.40 -4.60
C LEU A 229 -1.87 -0.70 -3.52
N PHE A 230 -1.48 -1.41 -2.45
CA PHE A 230 -0.70 -0.80 -1.38
C PHE A 230 0.72 -0.41 -1.81
N SER A 231 1.32 -1.09 -2.80
CA SER A 231 2.61 -0.64 -3.36
C SER A 231 2.50 0.63 -4.21
N VAL A 232 1.32 0.91 -4.78
CA VAL A 232 1.01 2.15 -5.53
C VAL A 232 0.67 3.28 -4.57
N ILE A 233 -0.19 3.06 -3.56
CA ILE A 233 -0.60 4.10 -2.61
C ILE A 233 0.60 4.75 -1.93
N HIS A 234 1.62 3.96 -1.55
CA HIS A 234 2.85 4.46 -0.93
C HIS A 234 3.68 5.40 -1.82
N ARG A 235 3.53 5.31 -3.14
CA ARG A 235 4.28 6.13 -4.11
C ARG A 235 3.49 7.34 -4.60
N LEU A 236 2.17 7.37 -4.37
CA LEU A 236 1.35 8.50 -4.73
C LEU A 236 1.61 9.69 -3.80
N ASN A 237 1.41 10.89 -4.33
CA ASN A 237 1.28 12.08 -3.50
C ASN A 237 0.22 11.83 -2.40
N PRO A 238 0.46 12.26 -1.14
CA PRO A 238 -0.44 12.02 0.00
C PRO A 238 -1.91 12.38 -0.27
N VAL A 239 -2.20 13.37 -1.12
CA VAL A 239 -3.57 13.75 -1.49
C VAL A 239 -4.25 12.63 -2.29
N ARG A 240 -3.63 12.16 -3.36
CA ARG A 240 -4.15 11.05 -4.19
C ARG A 240 -4.19 9.74 -3.40
N GLY A 241 -3.17 9.49 -2.59
CA GLY A 241 -3.16 8.35 -1.68
C GLY A 241 -4.35 8.38 -0.70
N GLY A 242 -4.62 9.55 -0.10
CA GLY A 242 -5.75 9.74 0.81
C GLY A 242 -7.10 9.52 0.12
N MET A 243 -7.26 9.93 -1.13
CA MET A 243 -8.46 9.63 -1.93
C MET A 243 -8.67 8.12 -2.11
N LEU A 244 -7.62 7.37 -2.47
CA LEU A 244 -7.71 5.91 -2.60
C LEU A 244 -8.02 5.22 -1.26
N VAL A 245 -7.42 5.67 -0.16
CA VAL A 245 -7.76 5.17 1.19
C VAL A 245 -9.23 5.45 1.50
N GLY A 246 -9.73 6.66 1.20
CA GLY A 246 -11.14 7.01 1.32
C GLY A 246 -12.05 6.07 0.53
N ARG A 247 -11.67 5.74 -0.71
CA ARG A 247 -12.39 4.76 -1.55
C ARG A 247 -12.45 3.38 -0.92
N ILE A 248 -11.34 2.89 -0.35
CA ILE A 248 -11.30 1.59 0.34
C ILE A 248 -12.27 1.58 1.53
N ILE A 249 -12.27 2.65 2.33
CA ILE A 249 -13.15 2.78 3.52
C ILE A 249 -14.63 2.75 3.11
N GLN A 250 -14.95 3.38 1.98
CA GLN A 250 -16.31 3.52 1.45
C GLN A 250 -16.73 2.41 0.48
N ALA A 251 -15.87 1.43 0.21
CA ALA A 251 -16.15 0.37 -0.75
C ALA A 251 -17.44 -0.39 -0.39
N ARG A 252 -18.44 -0.33 -1.27
CA ARG A 252 -19.71 -1.04 -1.15
C ARG A 252 -19.69 -2.31 -2.00
N GLY A 253 -20.54 -3.28 -1.68
CA GLY A 253 -20.68 -4.52 -2.46
C GLY A 253 -19.62 -5.59 -2.20
N LEU A 254 -18.65 -5.33 -1.30
CA LEU A 254 -17.72 -6.35 -0.82
C LEU A 254 -18.30 -7.13 0.37
N PRO A 255 -18.08 -8.45 0.46
CA PRO A 255 -18.38 -9.21 1.67
C PRO A 255 -17.68 -8.63 2.90
N THR A 256 -18.33 -8.67 4.06
CA THR A 256 -17.79 -8.09 5.32
C THR A 256 -16.39 -8.58 5.64
N GLN A 257 -16.10 -9.86 5.42
CA GLN A 257 -14.78 -10.45 5.65
C GLN A 257 -13.71 -9.84 4.73
N VAL A 258 -14.01 -9.69 3.44
CA VAL A 258 -13.13 -9.07 2.44
C VAL A 258 -12.87 -7.61 2.78
N ARG A 259 -13.93 -6.87 3.13
CA ARG A 259 -13.81 -5.48 3.58
C ARG A 259 -12.87 -5.36 4.77
N GLN A 260 -13.03 -6.24 5.78
CA GLN A 260 -12.17 -6.23 6.95
C GLN A 260 -10.70 -6.51 6.60
N VAL A 261 -10.42 -7.40 5.65
CA VAL A 261 -9.04 -7.65 5.17
C VAL A 261 -8.42 -6.38 4.59
N LEU A 262 -9.16 -5.64 3.77
CA LEU A 262 -8.69 -4.37 3.21
C LEU A 262 -8.45 -3.32 4.28
N LEU A 263 -9.40 -3.15 5.23
CA LEU A 263 -9.25 -2.22 6.34
C LEU A 263 -8.05 -2.56 7.23
N ASN A 264 -7.82 -3.85 7.52
CA ASN A 264 -6.65 -4.31 8.26
C ASN A 264 -5.36 -3.94 7.52
N ARG A 265 -5.32 -4.07 6.19
CA ARG A 265 -4.16 -3.64 5.41
C ARG A 265 -3.94 -2.14 5.43
N VAL A 266 -5.01 -1.33 5.42
CA VAL A 266 -4.91 0.12 5.61
C VAL A 266 -4.25 0.40 6.96
N ALA A 267 -4.72 -0.21 8.05
CA ALA A 267 -4.15 -0.04 9.38
C ALA A 267 -2.66 -0.44 9.44
N SER A 268 -2.28 -1.57 8.82
CA SER A 268 -0.88 -2.03 8.82
C SER A 268 0.06 -1.17 7.98
N ASN A 269 -0.42 -0.57 6.89
CA ASN A 269 0.40 0.28 6.02
C ASN A 269 0.42 1.75 6.46
N PHE A 270 -0.65 2.20 7.09
CA PHE A 270 -0.87 3.58 7.51
C PHE A 270 -1.37 3.61 8.96
N PRO A 271 -0.50 3.30 9.93
CA PRO A 271 -0.90 3.31 11.34
C PRO A 271 -1.43 4.69 11.75
N VAL A 272 -2.49 4.68 12.56
CA VAL A 272 -3.14 5.92 13.05
C VAL A 272 -2.49 6.43 14.34
N SER A 273 -1.80 5.56 15.08
CA SER A 273 -1.11 5.86 16.34
C SER A 273 0.32 6.37 16.13
N GLY A 274 0.85 7.06 17.15
CA GLY A 274 2.26 7.44 17.30
C GLY A 274 2.73 8.64 16.48
N GLU A 275 2.53 8.60 15.16
CA GLU A 275 2.87 9.67 14.23
C GLU A 275 1.93 9.55 13.03
N ARG A 276 0.87 10.38 12.97
CA ARG A 276 -0.14 10.26 11.90
C ARG A 276 0.54 10.35 10.53
N HIS A 277 0.54 9.24 9.79
CA HIS A 277 1.05 9.19 8.42
C HIS A 277 0.44 10.32 7.58
N PRO A 278 1.20 11.02 6.70
CA PRO A 278 0.72 12.19 5.96
C PRO A 278 -0.59 11.94 5.19
N ILE A 279 -0.81 10.70 4.75
CA ILE A 279 -2.05 10.27 4.08
C ILE A 279 -3.31 10.60 4.89
N TRP A 280 -3.28 10.48 6.21
CA TRP A 280 -4.42 10.73 7.09
C TRP A 280 -4.78 12.21 7.18
N ARG A 281 -3.85 13.13 6.86
CA ARG A 281 -4.13 14.56 6.74
C ARG A 281 -4.93 14.87 5.46
N SER A 282 -4.82 14.00 4.47
CA SER A 282 -5.54 14.11 3.19
C SER A 282 -6.88 13.37 3.19
N VAL A 283 -7.10 12.45 4.12
CA VAL A 283 -8.39 11.76 4.30
C VAL A 283 -9.32 12.68 5.08
N ARG A 284 -10.58 12.78 4.66
CA ARG A 284 -11.58 13.57 5.38
C ARG A 284 -11.74 13.07 6.83
N PRO A 285 -11.84 13.96 7.84
CA PRO A 285 -11.93 13.56 9.25
C PRO A 285 -13.04 12.57 9.58
N ASP A 286 -14.23 12.74 8.96
CA ASP A 286 -15.37 11.85 9.14
C ASP A 286 -15.11 10.44 8.60
N LEU A 287 -14.38 10.33 7.48
CA LEU A 287 -13.98 9.04 6.92
C LEU A 287 -12.90 8.36 7.75
N ALA A 288 -11.95 9.13 8.29
CA ALA A 288 -10.95 8.60 9.20
C ALA A 288 -11.59 8.06 10.50
N GLN A 289 -12.56 8.78 11.07
CA GLN A 289 -13.33 8.30 12.22
C GLN A 289 -14.15 7.05 11.89
N ASN A 290 -14.84 7.04 10.75
CA ASN A 290 -15.59 5.87 10.29
C ASN A 290 -14.69 4.65 10.05
N PHE A 291 -13.49 4.88 9.51
CA PHE A 291 -12.46 3.84 9.38
C PHE A 291 -12.09 3.24 10.74
N LEU A 292 -11.75 4.08 11.73
CA LEU A 292 -11.39 3.62 13.06
C LEU A 292 -12.53 2.82 13.70
N ARG A 293 -13.76 3.34 13.64
CA ARG A 293 -14.95 2.64 14.14
C ARG A 293 -15.08 1.25 13.52
N GLN A 294 -14.98 1.15 12.18
CA GLN A 294 -15.09 -0.14 11.49
C GLN A 294 -13.93 -1.08 11.81
N TYR A 295 -12.70 -0.55 11.83
CA TYR A 295 -11.49 -1.32 12.11
C TYR A 295 -11.55 -1.92 13.53
N TYR A 296 -11.85 -1.10 14.53
CA TYR A 296 -12.00 -1.53 15.93
C TYR A 296 -13.17 -2.48 16.11
N SER A 297 -14.31 -2.22 15.47
CA SER A 297 -15.45 -3.15 15.49
C SER A 297 -15.08 -4.53 14.95
N GLY A 298 -14.27 -4.58 13.89
CA GLY A 298 -13.78 -5.82 13.30
C GLY A 298 -12.80 -6.59 14.20
N ILE A 299 -11.94 -5.88 14.93
CA ILE A 299 -11.05 -6.49 15.95
C ILE A 299 -11.90 -7.07 17.09
N ILE A 300 -12.79 -6.27 17.67
CA ILE A 300 -13.68 -6.69 18.78
C ILE A 300 -14.54 -7.89 18.37
N SER A 301 -15.16 -7.85 17.19
CA SER A 301 -16.03 -8.93 16.72
C SER A 301 -15.31 -10.25 16.56
N ARG A 302 -14.05 -10.23 16.14
CA ARG A 302 -13.21 -11.42 16.02
C ARG A 302 -12.77 -11.92 17.39
N GLN A 303 -12.26 -11.01 18.21
CA GLN A 303 -11.72 -11.32 19.54
C GLN A 303 -12.80 -11.85 20.49
N CYS A 304 -14.03 -11.34 20.37
CA CYS A 304 -15.14 -11.66 21.26
C CYS A 304 -16.18 -12.59 20.62
N ALA A 305 -15.78 -13.41 19.64
CA ALA A 305 -16.72 -14.25 18.89
C ALA A 305 -17.47 -15.29 19.75
N VAL A 306 -16.88 -15.70 20.89
CA VAL A 306 -17.42 -16.74 21.78
C VAL A 306 -18.49 -16.19 22.74
N VAL A 307 -18.25 -15.03 23.35
CA VAL A 307 -19.14 -14.42 24.35
C VAL A 307 -19.79 -13.19 23.75
N LEU A 308 -21.04 -13.34 23.30
CA LEU A 308 -21.75 -12.32 22.53
C LEU A 308 -22.04 -11.07 23.36
N GLU A 309 -22.34 -11.23 24.65
CA GLU A 309 -22.60 -10.15 25.58
C GLU A 309 -21.36 -9.26 25.76
N LYS A 310 -20.17 -9.87 25.81
CA LYS A 310 -18.88 -9.15 25.81
C LYS A 310 -18.70 -8.36 24.53
N ARG A 311 -18.93 -9.01 23.39
CA ARG A 311 -18.83 -8.39 22.07
C ARG A 311 -19.76 -7.19 21.96
N ASP A 312 -21.04 -7.37 22.28
CA ASP A 312 -22.07 -6.35 22.09
C ASP A 312 -21.84 -5.17 23.06
N LEU A 313 -21.38 -5.43 24.30
CA LEU A 313 -20.96 -4.36 25.21
C LEU A 313 -19.79 -3.55 24.62
N LEU A 314 -18.71 -4.22 24.19
CA LEU A 314 -17.52 -3.54 23.67
C LEU A 314 -17.81 -2.78 22.36
N LEU A 315 -18.64 -3.33 21.48
CA LEU A 315 -19.12 -2.64 20.28
C LEU A 315 -19.93 -1.38 20.63
N GLY A 316 -20.71 -1.42 21.71
CA GLY A 316 -21.42 -0.25 22.24
C GLY A 316 -20.51 0.86 22.78
N LEU A 317 -19.22 0.58 22.99
CA LEU A 317 -18.22 1.52 23.50
C LEU A 317 -17.21 1.97 22.42
N VAL A 318 -17.39 1.57 21.16
CA VAL A 318 -16.39 1.73 20.09
C VAL A 318 -15.99 3.18 19.85
N ASP A 319 -16.92 4.13 20.03
CA ASP A 319 -16.66 5.56 19.82
C ASP A 319 -15.76 6.17 20.90
N ASN A 320 -15.66 5.51 22.05
CA ASN A 320 -14.80 5.94 23.15
C ASN A 320 -13.38 5.35 23.06
N ILE A 321 -13.13 4.45 22.11
CA ILE A 321 -11.81 3.81 21.94
C ILE A 321 -10.86 4.80 21.27
N LEU A 322 -9.79 5.15 21.98
CA LEU A 322 -8.70 5.99 21.47
C LEU A 322 -7.73 5.20 20.59
N ASP A 323 -7.52 3.93 20.91
CA ASP A 323 -6.68 3.02 20.14
C ASP A 323 -7.04 1.55 20.39
N ALA A 324 -6.83 0.69 19.41
CA ALA A 324 -6.97 -0.76 19.56
C ALA A 324 -5.82 -1.47 18.88
N MET A 325 -5.18 -2.39 19.59
CA MET A 325 -4.02 -3.14 19.11
C MET A 325 -4.18 -4.63 19.41
N ALA A 326 -3.89 -5.48 18.43
CA ALA A 326 -3.65 -6.90 18.69
C ALA A 326 -2.17 -7.05 19.07
N ILE A 327 -1.90 -7.31 20.36
CA ILE A 327 -0.54 -7.56 20.87
C ILE A 327 -0.04 -8.90 20.30
N THR A 328 -0.90 -9.91 20.33
CA THR A 328 -0.73 -11.20 19.64
C THR A 328 -2.04 -11.60 18.97
N PRO A 329 -2.09 -12.72 18.20
CA PRO A 329 -3.36 -13.23 17.68
C PRO A 329 -4.39 -13.54 18.77
N GLU A 330 -3.95 -13.77 20.01
CA GLU A 330 -4.78 -14.13 21.16
C GLU A 330 -5.11 -12.93 22.07
N VAL A 331 -4.27 -11.90 22.07
CA VAL A 331 -4.36 -10.78 23.02
C VAL A 331 -4.67 -9.47 22.31
N MET A 332 -5.73 -8.81 22.76
CA MET A 332 -6.18 -7.49 22.29
C MET A 332 -6.07 -6.47 23.42
N ALA A 333 -5.55 -5.28 23.11
CA ALA A 333 -5.58 -4.10 23.96
C ALA A 333 -6.54 -3.06 23.39
N LEU A 334 -7.46 -2.56 24.22
CA LEU A 334 -8.33 -1.43 23.92
C LEU A 334 -7.99 -0.27 24.84
N ARG A 335 -7.62 0.86 24.25
CA ARG A 335 -7.22 2.06 24.98
C ARG A 335 -8.35 3.06 25.00
N PHE A 336 -8.69 3.55 26.19
CA PHE A 336 -9.70 4.57 26.44
C PHE A 336 -9.05 5.78 27.11
N ASP A 337 -9.80 6.85 27.36
CA ASP A 337 -9.29 7.91 28.21
C ASP A 337 -9.13 7.41 29.66
N GLY A 338 -7.95 7.63 30.25
CA GLY A 338 -7.60 7.19 31.61
C GLY A 338 -7.30 5.69 31.84
N PHE A 339 -7.71 4.77 30.96
CA PHE A 339 -7.56 3.32 31.20
C PHE A 339 -7.35 2.47 29.93
N ILE A 340 -6.95 1.22 30.15
CA ILE A 340 -6.75 0.18 29.13
C ILE A 340 -7.53 -1.08 29.53
N LEU A 341 -8.16 -1.72 28.55
CA LEU A 341 -8.68 -3.07 28.68
C LEU A 341 -7.77 -4.05 27.93
N LEU A 342 -7.38 -5.14 28.58
CA LEU A 342 -6.64 -6.25 27.98
C LEU A 342 -7.51 -7.49 27.94
N ASP A 343 -7.78 -7.97 26.73
CA ASP A 343 -8.54 -9.17 26.46
C ASP A 343 -7.64 -10.30 25.98
N ASN A 344 -7.90 -11.52 26.44
CA ASN A 344 -7.23 -12.72 25.98
C ASN A 344 -8.28 -13.74 25.55
N ILE A 345 -8.26 -14.14 24.28
CA ILE A 345 -9.29 -15.00 23.67
C ILE A 345 -9.37 -16.38 24.35
N ASN A 346 -8.28 -16.83 24.98
CA ASN A 346 -8.24 -18.09 25.73
C ASN A 346 -9.03 -18.04 27.04
N TYR A 347 -9.39 -16.84 27.51
CA TYR A 347 -10.25 -16.63 28.67
C TYR A 347 -11.49 -15.81 28.28
N PRO A 348 -12.41 -16.40 27.50
CA PRO A 348 -13.42 -15.66 26.76
C PRO A 348 -14.40 -14.87 27.65
N GLU A 349 -14.64 -15.33 28.87
CA GLU A 349 -15.58 -14.72 29.83
C GLU A 349 -15.00 -13.56 30.65
N ARG A 350 -13.73 -13.17 30.44
CA ARG A 350 -13.11 -12.07 31.20
C ARG A 350 -12.41 -11.05 30.31
N ILE A 351 -12.29 -9.83 30.83
CA ILE A 351 -11.34 -8.82 30.36
C ILE A 351 -10.67 -8.18 31.59
N LEU A 352 -9.42 -7.76 31.45
CA LEU A 352 -8.69 -7.10 32.53
C LEU A 352 -8.70 -5.59 32.32
N TYR A 353 -9.14 -4.85 33.33
CA TYR A 353 -9.11 -3.40 33.37
C TYR A 353 -7.87 -2.92 34.11
N TYR A 354 -7.15 -1.96 33.51
CA TYR A 354 -6.00 -1.29 34.09
C TYR A 354 -6.14 0.23 33.96
N THR A 355 -5.89 0.96 35.03
CA THR A 355 -5.60 2.40 34.91
C THR A 355 -4.26 2.61 34.21
N TYR A 356 -4.04 3.75 33.54
CA TYR A 356 -2.71 4.02 32.95
C TYR A 356 -1.55 3.99 33.97
N PRO A 357 -1.67 4.56 35.18
CA PRO A 357 -0.61 4.48 36.18
C PRO A 357 -0.28 3.05 36.60
N SER A 358 -1.30 2.19 36.75
CA SER A 358 -1.08 0.80 37.18
C SER A 358 -0.43 -0.04 36.07
N ALA A 359 -0.90 0.06 34.82
CA ALA A 359 -0.26 -0.59 33.69
C ALA A 359 1.21 -0.16 33.55
N ARG A 360 1.49 1.15 33.62
CA ARG A 360 2.86 1.67 33.54
C ARG A 360 3.74 1.19 34.70
N SER A 361 3.22 1.18 35.92
CA SER A 361 3.93 0.70 37.11
C SER A 361 4.35 -0.77 36.95
N LEU A 362 3.48 -1.62 36.40
CA LEU A 362 3.80 -3.03 36.15
C LEU A 362 4.85 -3.20 35.06
N LEU A 363 4.74 -2.48 33.94
CA LEU A 363 5.76 -2.51 32.89
C LEU A 363 7.13 -2.05 33.42
N MET A 364 7.17 -1.00 34.24
CA MET A 364 8.40 -0.52 34.89
C MET A 364 8.99 -1.50 35.90
N ARG A 365 8.17 -2.43 36.43
CA ARG A 365 8.62 -3.53 37.31
C ARG A 365 9.17 -4.72 36.53
N GLY A 366 9.17 -4.67 35.19
CA GLY A 366 9.71 -5.72 34.32
C GLY A 366 8.70 -6.77 33.91
N TYR A 367 7.39 -6.53 34.08
CA TYR A 367 6.36 -7.36 33.46
C TYR A 367 6.22 -6.97 31.99
N ASP A 368 6.11 -7.95 31.10
CA ASP A 368 5.86 -7.70 29.68
C ASP A 368 4.35 -7.50 29.41
N GLU A 369 3.98 -6.95 28.25
CA GLU A 369 2.58 -6.73 27.87
C GLU A 369 1.74 -8.02 27.89
N LEU A 370 2.37 -9.16 27.58
CA LEU A 370 1.75 -10.49 27.65
C LEU A 370 1.45 -10.92 29.09
N ASP A 371 2.32 -10.58 30.04
CA ASP A 371 2.08 -10.85 31.46
C ASP A 371 0.89 -10.03 31.95
N LEU A 372 0.67 -8.82 31.44
CA LEU A 372 -0.51 -8.04 31.81
C LEU A 372 -1.82 -8.66 31.30
N ALA A 373 -1.80 -9.34 30.16
CA ALA A 373 -2.95 -10.06 29.62
C ALA A 373 -3.16 -11.45 30.28
N ASN A 374 -2.11 -12.03 30.86
CA ASN A 374 -2.16 -13.25 31.65
C ASN A 374 -1.38 -13.10 32.96
N PRO A 375 -1.93 -12.35 33.93
CA PRO A 375 -1.19 -11.91 35.10
C PRO A 375 -0.70 -13.09 35.95
N PRO A 376 0.61 -13.19 36.23
CA PRO A 376 1.15 -14.13 37.21
C PRO A 376 0.92 -13.66 38.66
N PHE A 377 0.20 -12.55 38.84
CA PHE A 377 -0.13 -11.90 40.10
C PHE A 377 -1.66 -11.92 40.34
N PRO A 378 -2.10 -11.83 41.60
CA PRO A 378 -3.52 -11.85 41.92
C PRO A 378 -4.25 -10.65 41.32
N VAL A 379 -5.44 -10.90 40.79
CA VAL A 379 -6.37 -9.88 40.28
C VAL A 379 -7.73 -10.06 40.94
N SER A 380 -8.35 -8.96 41.35
CA SER A 380 -9.64 -8.99 42.05
C SER A 380 -10.81 -8.81 41.10
N THR A 381 -11.91 -9.50 41.38
CA THR A 381 -13.19 -9.28 40.68
C THR A 381 -13.91 -8.04 41.23
N LEU A 382 -14.90 -7.52 40.51
CA LEU A 382 -15.77 -6.45 41.01
C LEU A 382 -16.48 -6.85 42.32
N SER A 383 -16.89 -8.12 42.41
CA SER A 383 -17.57 -8.69 43.58
C SER A 383 -16.68 -8.69 44.82
N GLU A 384 -15.39 -9.04 44.67
CA GLU A 384 -14.40 -9.00 45.75
C GLU A 384 -14.05 -7.57 46.17
N LEU A 385 -13.93 -6.65 45.20
CA LEU A 385 -13.63 -5.25 45.49
C LEU A 385 -14.75 -4.57 46.29
N ARG A 386 -16.02 -4.88 45.99
CA ARG A 386 -17.16 -4.38 46.79
C ARG A 386 -17.10 -4.82 48.25
N ARG A 387 -16.53 -5.99 48.54
CA ARG A 387 -16.41 -6.51 49.90
C ARG A 387 -15.21 -5.92 50.63
N ASN A 388 -14.13 -5.63 49.93
CA ASN A 388 -12.82 -5.37 50.54
C ASN A 388 -12.37 -3.90 50.49
N SER A 389 -13.12 -2.98 49.85
CA SER A 389 -12.87 -1.53 49.81
C SER A 389 -11.43 -1.11 49.43
N GLN A 390 -10.74 -1.91 48.60
CA GLN A 390 -9.38 -1.60 48.13
C GLN A 390 -9.40 -0.81 46.80
N PRO A 391 -8.37 0.03 46.54
CA PRO A 391 -8.31 0.85 45.33
C PRO A 391 -8.26 0.01 44.03
N THR A 392 -9.01 0.49 43.04
CA THR A 392 -9.29 -0.10 41.72
C THR A 392 -8.16 0.10 40.71
N GLU A 393 -6.97 -0.44 40.98
CA GLU A 393 -5.84 -0.31 40.05
C GLU A 393 -5.83 -1.38 38.94
N ILE A 394 -6.29 -2.59 39.27
CA ILE A 394 -6.39 -3.73 38.35
C ILE A 394 -7.68 -4.48 38.67
N VAL A 395 -8.54 -4.69 37.69
CA VAL A 395 -9.84 -5.36 37.91
C VAL A 395 -10.09 -6.43 36.87
N LYS A 396 -10.43 -7.63 37.33
CA LYS A 396 -10.96 -8.70 36.48
C LYS A 396 -12.46 -8.50 36.29
N LEU A 397 -12.86 -8.10 35.09
CA LEU A 397 -14.26 -7.93 34.73
C LEU A 397 -14.78 -9.23 34.10
N LEU A 398 -15.86 -9.79 34.63
CA LEU A 398 -16.48 -10.99 34.09
C LEU A 398 -17.73 -10.65 33.26
N PHE A 399 -17.97 -11.49 32.26
CA PHE A 399 -19.11 -11.41 31.33
C PHE A 399 -20.06 -12.59 31.48
N THR A 400 -20.06 -13.22 32.65
CA THR A 400 -21.08 -14.21 33.01
C THR A 400 -22.43 -13.51 33.26
N PRO A 401 -23.57 -14.21 33.14
CA PRO A 401 -24.89 -13.63 33.35
C PRO A 401 -25.04 -12.88 34.70
N GLU A 402 -24.39 -13.40 35.75
CA GLU A 402 -24.45 -12.84 37.10
C GLU A 402 -23.66 -11.52 37.24
N GLU A 403 -22.53 -11.39 36.56
CA GLU A 403 -21.64 -10.23 36.70
C GLU A 403 -21.81 -9.17 35.60
N LEU A 404 -22.44 -9.52 34.47
CA LEU A 404 -22.55 -8.66 33.29
C LEU A 404 -23.13 -7.26 33.60
N ALA A 405 -24.16 -7.18 34.43
CA ALA A 405 -24.77 -5.91 34.81
C ALA A 405 -23.82 -5.01 35.61
N SER A 406 -23.02 -5.62 36.49
CA SER A 406 -22.00 -4.91 37.29
C SER A 406 -20.84 -4.46 36.41
N THR A 407 -20.35 -5.32 35.51
CA THR A 407 -19.30 -5.01 34.53
C THR A 407 -19.73 -3.88 33.60
N THR A 408 -20.95 -3.94 33.08
CA THR A 408 -21.52 -2.89 32.20
C THR A 408 -21.59 -1.54 32.90
N ARG A 409 -22.10 -1.53 34.14
CA ARG A 409 -22.19 -0.31 34.94
C ARG A 409 -20.82 0.27 35.25
N PHE A 410 -19.86 -0.58 35.63
CA PHE A 410 -18.49 -0.17 35.92
C PHE A 410 -17.85 0.50 34.69
N LEU A 411 -17.85 -0.17 33.54
CA LEU A 411 -17.23 0.38 32.32
C LEU A 411 -17.85 1.69 31.87
N ARG A 412 -19.20 1.80 31.89
CA ARG A 412 -19.88 3.06 31.52
C ARG A 412 -19.52 4.22 32.44
N GLN A 413 -19.30 3.97 33.72
CA GLN A 413 -18.91 5.03 34.64
C GLN A 413 -17.44 5.42 34.51
N SER A 414 -16.55 4.46 34.26
CA SER A 414 -15.14 4.74 33.95
C SER A 414 -14.98 5.61 32.70
N LEU A 415 -15.94 5.53 31.76
CA LEU A 415 -16.01 6.41 30.58
C LEU A 415 -16.63 7.79 30.85
N GLY A 416 -17.45 7.92 31.89
CA GLY A 416 -18.19 9.14 32.24
C GLY A 416 -17.42 10.12 33.13
N HIS A 417 -16.14 9.87 33.43
CA HIS A 417 -15.26 10.79 34.17
C HIS A 417 -14.17 11.35 33.23
N PRO A 418 -14.44 12.43 32.48
CA PRO A 418 -13.38 13.18 31.81
C PRO A 418 -12.65 14.01 32.87
N GLY A 419 -11.53 13.48 33.37
CA GLY A 419 -10.60 14.21 34.22
C GLY A 419 -10.34 13.57 35.58
N ASP A 420 -9.20 12.90 35.70
CA ASP A 420 -8.40 12.91 36.92
C ASP A 420 -6.93 12.78 36.53
N THR A 421 -6.29 13.93 36.31
CA THR A 421 -4.83 14.06 36.48
C THR A 421 -4.43 14.05 37.97
N GLY A 422 -5.33 13.69 38.88
CA GLY A 422 -4.99 13.49 40.28
C GLY A 422 -6.11 12.85 41.11
N ARG A 423 -5.93 11.56 41.43
CA ARG A 423 -6.65 10.74 42.44
C ARG A 423 -8.13 10.43 42.14
N PRO A 424 -8.47 9.14 41.89
CA PRO A 424 -9.86 8.72 41.90
C PRO A 424 -10.41 8.82 43.33
N THR A 425 -11.27 9.80 43.58
CA THR A 425 -12.08 9.84 44.79
C THR A 425 -13.21 8.82 44.64
N VAL A 426 -13.01 7.64 45.22
CA VAL A 426 -14.04 6.64 45.49
C VAL A 426 -15.04 7.24 46.49
N GLN A 427 -16.02 8.01 46.00
CA GLN A 427 -17.11 8.51 46.86
C GLN A 427 -18.53 8.37 46.28
N GLY A 428 -18.70 7.70 45.14
CA GLY A 428 -20.02 7.55 44.51
C GLY A 428 -20.76 6.21 44.72
N TRP A 429 -20.13 5.17 45.28
CA TRP A 429 -20.69 3.79 45.24
C TRP A 429 -21.20 3.24 46.57
N LEU A 430 -21.26 4.06 47.63
CA LEU A 430 -21.90 3.69 48.89
C LEU A 430 -23.18 4.52 49.07
N LYS A 431 -24.22 4.17 48.32
CA LYS A 431 -25.65 4.40 48.63
C LYS A 431 -26.53 3.88 47.48
N VAL A 432 -26.73 2.56 47.43
CA VAL A 432 -28.03 1.87 47.43
C VAL A 432 -27.79 0.49 48.05
#